data_AF-A0A6D2G2M0-F1
#
_entry.id   AF-A0A6D2G2M0-F1
#
_cell.length_a   1.000
_cell.length_b   1.000
_cell.length_c   1.000
_cell.angle_alpha   90.00
_cell.angle_beta   90.00
_cell.angle_gamma   90.00
#
_symmetry.space_group_name_H-M   'P 1'
#
loop_
_entity.id
_entity.type
_entity.pdbx_description
1 polymer ?
#
loop_
_entity_poly.entity_id
_entity_poly.type
_entity_poly.pdbx_seq_one_letter_code
_entity_poly.pdbx_strand_id
1 'polypeptide(L)' 'MIDRKISVVTTQKAKDQAIRQSDALKNNKMTGRWEVPNQTQANRAQKMFDELGIKNIEVKIVKEQ' A
#
# COMPACT_ATOMS: atom_id res chain seq x y z
N MET A 1 -2.42 -10.49 2.89
CA MET A 1 -1.97 -10.47 1.47
C MET A 1 -0.72 -9.60 1.37
N ILE A 2 0.30 -10.02 0.61
CA ILE A 2 1.53 -9.23 0.42
C ILE A 2 1.59 -8.79 -1.05
N ASP A 3 1.63 -7.48 -1.29
CA ASP A 3 1.74 -6.85 -2.62
C ASP A 3 3.15 -6.25 -2.73
N ARG A 4 4.00 -6.84 -3.57
CA ARG A 4 5.33 -6.28 -3.89
C ARG A 4 5.18 -5.23 -4.98
N LYS A 5 5.36 -3.95 -4.62
CA LYS A 5 5.36 -2.84 -5.58
C LYS A 5 6.77 -2.37 -5.83
N ILE A 6 7.22 -2.55 -7.07
CA ILE A 6 8.48 -1.99 -7.59
C ILE A 6 8.42 -0.45 -7.58
N SER A 7 7.23 0.13 -7.75
CA SER A 7 7.04 1.57 -7.57
C SER A 7 5.62 1.94 -7.13
N VAL A 8 5.53 2.78 -6.11
CA VAL A 8 4.28 3.38 -5.65
C VAL A 8 4.11 4.71 -6.36
N VAL A 9 3.13 4.76 -7.25
CA VAL A 9 2.70 6.00 -7.91
C VAL A 9 1.47 6.56 -7.20
N THR A 10 1.35 7.87 -7.09
CA THR A 10 0.22 8.55 -6.43
C THR A 10 -0.89 8.93 -7.40
N THR A 11 -0.90 8.33 -8.59
CA THR A 11 -1.95 8.54 -9.60
C THR A 11 -3.31 8.04 -9.09
N GLN A 12 -4.41 8.58 -9.62
CA GLN A 12 -5.78 8.17 -9.26
C GLN A 12 -5.99 6.65 -9.33
N LYS A 13 -5.44 5.99 -10.36
CA LYS A 13 -5.49 4.53 -10.52
C LYS A 13 -4.89 3.77 -9.34
N ALA A 14 -3.79 4.26 -8.78
CA ALA A 14 -3.15 3.61 -7.64
C ALA A 14 -3.92 3.84 -6.34
N LYS A 15 -4.57 5.00 -6.19
CA LYS A 15 -5.51 5.26 -5.09
C LYS A 15 -6.69 4.29 -5.16
N ASP A 16 -7.31 4.14 -6.32
CA ASP A 16 -8.43 3.22 -6.52
C ASP A 16 -8.02 1.76 -6.27
N GLN A 17 -6.81 1.36 -6.67
CA GLN A 17 -6.27 0.04 -6.35
C GLN A 17 -6.10 -0.18 -4.84
N ALA A 18 -5.58 0.82 -4.12
CA ALA A 18 -5.41 0.76 -2.67
C ALA A 18 -6.75 0.64 -1.95
N ILE A 19 -7.78 1.40 -2.37
CA ILE A 19 -9.14 1.32 -1.82
C ILE A 19 -9.70 -0.09 -2.04
N ARG A 20 -9.67 -0.59 -3.27
CA ARG A 20 -10.20 -1.93 -3.59
C ARG A 20 -9.50 -3.03 -2.81
N GLN A 21 -8.17 -2.95 -2.67
CA GLN A 21 -7.42 -3.90 -1.83
C GLN A 21 -7.83 -3.77 -0.36
N SER A 22 -7.91 -2.55 0.17
CA SER A 22 -8.32 -2.31 1.55
C SER A 22 -9.71 -2.86 1.84
N ASP A 23 -10.68 -2.65 0.95
CA ASP A 23 -12.04 -3.18 1.09
C ASP A 23 -12.07 -4.70 1.00
N ALA A 24 -11.36 -5.30 0.04
CA ALA A 24 -11.24 -6.75 -0.07
C ALA A 24 -10.63 -7.36 1.20
N LEU A 25 -9.58 -6.75 1.73
CA LEU A 25 -8.91 -7.17 2.96
C LEU A 25 -9.82 -7.04 4.18
N LYS A 26 -10.51 -5.91 4.32
CA LYS A 26 -11.49 -5.65 5.39
C LYS A 26 -12.63 -6.67 5.36
N ASN A 27 -13.17 -6.96 4.17
CA ASN A 27 -14.21 -7.97 3.98
C ASN A 27 -13.74 -9.37 4.37
N ASN A 28 -12.47 -9.69 4.15
CA ASN A 28 -11.87 -10.96 4.54
C ASN A 28 -11.31 -10.96 5.99
N LYS A 29 -11.48 -9.87 6.76
CA LYS A 29 -10.83 -9.66 8.08
C LYS A 29 -9.31 -9.88 8.07
N MET A 30 -8.68 -9.62 6.93
CA MET A 30 -7.24 -9.74 6.74
C MET A 30 -6.59 -8.36 6.68
N THR A 31 -5.27 -8.33 6.90
CA THR A 31 -4.44 -7.15 6.64
C THR A 31 -3.59 -7.32 5.39
N GLY A 32 -3.34 -6.21 4.73
CA GLY A 32 -2.46 -6.10 3.58
C GLY A 32 -1.07 -5.69 4.00
N ARG A 33 -0.06 -6.07 3.21
CA ARG A 33 1.29 -5.55 3.34
C ARG A 33 1.81 -5.14 1.98
N TRP A 34 2.25 -3.90 1.85
CA TRP A 34 2.90 -3.37 0.67
C TRP A 34 4.40 -3.36 0.89
N GLU A 35 5.11 -4.10 0.05
CA GLU A 35 6.56 -4.13 0.06
C GLU A 35 7.08 -3.18 -1.02
N VAL A 36 7.93 -2.23 -0.62
CA VAL A 36 8.49 -1.19 -1.50
C VAL A 36 10.01 -1.18 -1.43
N PRO A 37 10.72 -0.82 -2.52
CA PRO A 37 12.18 -0.91 -2.56
C PRO A 37 12.89 0.17 -1.75
N ASN A 38 12.24 1.30 -1.47
CA ASN A 38 12.90 2.44 -0.81
C ASN A 38 11.95 3.26 0.09
N GLN A 39 12.56 4.07 0.95
CA GLN A 39 11.85 4.94 1.90
C GLN A 39 10.99 6.00 1.19
N THR A 40 11.40 6.52 0.03
CA THR A 40 10.63 7.53 -0.71
C THR A 40 9.29 6.96 -1.18
N GLN A 41 9.28 5.73 -1.68
CA GLN A 41 8.06 5.02 -2.07
C GLN A 41 7.23 4.64 -0.83
N ALA A 42 7.88 4.31 0.29
CA ALA A 42 7.16 4.09 1.54
C ALA A 42 6.44 5.34 2.01
N ASN A 43 7.12 6.49 2.02
CA ASN A 43 6.54 7.77 2.41
C ASN A 43 5.37 8.17 1.50
N ARG A 44 5.50 7.92 0.18
CA ARG A 44 4.41 8.15 -0.78
C ARG A 44 3.21 7.24 -0.54
N ALA A 45 3.45 5.95 -0.31
CA ALA A 45 2.40 4.99 0.02
C ALA A 45 1.70 5.37 1.33
N GLN A 46 2.47 5.69 2.37
CA GLN A 46 1.96 6.09 3.67
C GLN A 46 1.10 7.34 3.57
N LYS A 47 1.56 8.38 2.85
CA LYS A 47 0.79 9.60 2.62
C LYS A 47 -0.50 9.30 1.87
N MET A 48 -0.45 8.47 0.84
CA MET A 48 -1.63 8.08 0.08
C MET A 48 -2.63 7.30 0.95
N PHE A 49 -2.16 6.38 1.79
CA PHE A 49 -3.03 5.64 2.69
C PHE A 49 -3.66 6.52 3.75
N ASP A 50 -2.92 7.49 4.27
CA ASP A 50 -3.43 8.50 5.20
C ASP A 50 -4.52 9.36 4.55
N GLU A 51 -4.28 9.85 3.33
CA GLU A 51 -5.28 10.58 2.52
C GLU A 51 -6.55 9.76 2.26
N LEU A 52 -6.42 8.44 2.11
CA LEU A 52 -7.51 7.53 1.83
C LEU A 52 -8.16 6.93 3.09
N GLY A 53 -7.62 7.20 4.29
CA GLY A 53 -8.07 6.60 5.54
C GLY A 53 -7.83 5.09 5.64
N ILE A 54 -6.89 4.54 4.86
CA ILE A 54 -6.57 3.11 4.82
C ILE A 54 -5.63 2.77 5.97
N LYS A 55 -6.11 2.01 6.96
CA LYS A 55 -5.32 1.53 8.11
C LYS A 55 -5.06 0.02 8.11
N ASN A 56 -5.69 -0.70 7.18
CA ASN A 56 -5.61 -2.16 7.10
C ASN A 56 -4.43 -2.66 6.25
N ILE A 57 -3.63 -1.75 5.69
CA ILE A 57 -2.48 -2.05 4.83
C ILE A 57 -1.23 -1.46 5.48
N GLU A 58 -0.28 -2.33 5.81
CA GLU A 58 1.05 -1.93 6.30
C GLU A 58 2.01 -1.69 5.13
N VAL A 59 2.92 -0.73 5.24
CA VAL A 59 3.99 -0.51 4.26
C VAL A 59 5.32 -0.96 4.86
N LYS A 60 6.05 -1.84 4.17
CA LYS A 60 7.37 -2.32 4.56
C LYS A 60 8.39 -2.06 3.46
N ILE A 61 9.55 -1.54 3.84
CA ILE A 61 10.65 -1.35 2.90
C ILE A 61 11.44 -2.65 2.82
N VAL A 62 11.55 -3.20 1.62
CA VAL A 62 12.36 -4.37 1.33
C VAL A 62 13.44 -3.92 0.37
N LYS A 63 14.67 -3.80 0.86
CA LYS A 63 15.82 -3.64 -0.03
C LYS A 63 16.09 -5.02 -0.63
N GLU A 64 15.94 -5.15 -1.95
CA GLU A 64 16.58 -6.28 -2.64
C GLU A 64 18.08 -6.13 -2.41
N GLN A 65 18.68 -7.15 -1.79
CA GLN A 65 20.11 -7.21 -1.47
C GLN A 65 20.93 -7.51 -2.73
#